data_AF-A0A9W8KBE5-F1
#
_entry.id   AF-A0A9W8KBE5-F1
#
_cell.length_a   1.000
_cell.length_b   1.000
_cell.length_c   1.000
_cell.angle_alpha   90.00
_cell.angle_beta   90.00
_cell.angle_gamma   90.00
#
_symmetry.space_group_name_H-M   'P 1'
#
loop_
_entity.id
_entity.type
_entity.pdbx_description
1 polymer ?
#
loop_
_entity_poly.entity_id
_entity_poly.type
_entity_poly.pdbx_seq_one_letter_code
_entity_poly.pdbx_strand_id
1 'polypeptide(L)'
;MVSLCKRSAHLTPASLTGSLAEMSCGSKRTAVASFDLADSANSHSTELEHTVTLPAETSVNSPITPITSNTPVESSETSVNSPKATAPSSPKVTFYRRELPEDLVSFTSADGRKLFKESLNTGYAEGYFNLAGNFTVQSEPAYCGPSSLAMVLNALEVDPGRRWKGVWRWYSDELLESCRTESDLKANGITFDQFLCLASSHAQVIAKRGTTASREEFVRDIKYVTQKDDVFMVLSFARAAMGQTGDGHFSPIGAFHEGSNQALVLDSARYKYPSWFGDVDRLYDSLQPVDPETNLPRGYFLISRRDSRLDLSLLASSNVDRDSKDSSGIVDLPERPADVFPTTLSCGKKSSCCSAKQL
;
A
#
# COMPACT_ATOMS: atom_id res chain seq x y z
N MET A 1 62.50 -1.84 -2.47
CA MET A 1 62.32 -0.51 -1.86
C MET A 1 61.12 -0.62 -0.93
N VAL A 2 61.28 -1.05 0.33
CA VAL A 2 61.52 -0.22 1.56
C VAL A 2 60.44 0.88 1.64
N SER A 3 59.53 0.95 2.62
CA SER A 3 59.71 0.77 4.06
C SER A 3 58.42 0.36 4.80
N LEU A 4 58.61 -0.45 5.84
CA LEU A 4 57.71 -0.62 6.97
C LEU A 4 57.56 0.68 7.79
N CYS A 5 56.47 0.83 8.54
CA CYS A 5 56.59 1.00 10.00
C CYS A 5 55.33 0.55 10.76
N LYS A 6 55.54 -0.42 11.65
CA LYS A 6 54.65 -0.84 12.75
C LYS A 6 54.60 0.25 13.83
N ARG A 7 53.53 0.31 14.61
CA ARG A 7 53.56 -0.10 16.05
C ARG A 7 52.17 -0.08 16.69
N SER A 8 51.97 -1.11 17.50
CA SER A 8 50.86 -1.43 18.38
C SER A 8 51.23 -1.01 19.81
N ALA A 9 50.25 -0.69 20.65
CA ALA A 9 50.31 -0.96 22.09
C ALA A 9 48.89 -1.02 22.70
N HIS A 10 48.54 -2.22 23.18
CA HIS A 10 47.53 -2.47 24.21
C HIS A 10 47.94 -1.83 25.54
N LEU A 11 46.96 -1.47 26.39
CA LEU A 11 46.87 -1.86 27.81
C LEU A 11 45.49 -1.50 28.40
N THR A 12 45.04 -2.39 29.27
CA THR A 12 43.71 -2.59 29.89
C THR A 12 43.47 -1.77 31.19
N PRO A 13 42.27 -1.83 31.82
CA PRO A 13 41.71 -0.75 32.63
C PRO A 13 41.93 -0.89 34.14
N ALA A 14 41.68 0.20 34.89
CA ALA A 14 41.60 0.20 36.34
C ALA A 14 40.24 0.75 36.82
N SER A 15 39.58 -0.08 37.63
CA SER A 15 38.43 0.20 38.50
C SER A 15 38.89 0.89 39.80
N LEU A 16 38.03 1.74 40.41
CA LEU A 16 37.96 2.13 41.84
C LEU A 16 36.71 3.06 41.99
N THR A 17 35.56 2.61 42.52
CA THR A 17 35.07 2.61 43.93
C THR A 17 34.81 3.97 44.60
N GLY A 18 33.62 4.11 45.21
CA GLY A 18 33.27 5.09 46.27
C GLY A 18 32.13 6.05 45.89
N SER A 19 30.86 5.83 46.22
CA SER A 19 30.15 5.92 47.52
C SER A 19 29.72 7.33 47.95
N LEU A 20 28.39 7.56 47.86
CA LEU A 20 27.46 8.29 48.74
C LEU A 20 27.86 9.63 49.39
N ALA A 21 27.07 10.68 49.10
CA ALA A 21 26.50 11.58 50.11
C ALA A 21 25.30 12.36 49.54
N GLU A 22 24.18 12.28 50.24
CA GLU A 22 23.02 13.18 50.12
C GLU A 22 23.36 14.60 50.60
N MET A 23 22.68 15.63 50.08
CA MET A 23 21.89 16.55 50.91
C MET A 23 21.16 17.62 50.08
N SER A 24 19.90 17.79 50.46
CA SER A 24 18.89 18.76 50.07
C SER A 24 19.21 20.20 50.49
N CYS A 25 18.67 21.20 49.75
CA CYS A 25 17.69 22.20 50.25
C CYS A 25 17.80 23.60 49.57
N GLY A 26 16.64 24.22 49.30
CA GLY A 26 16.43 25.67 49.23
C GLY A 26 16.33 26.26 47.81
N SER A 27 15.15 26.35 47.19
CA SER A 27 14.06 27.32 47.39
C SER A 27 14.47 28.80 47.20
N LYS A 28 13.97 29.42 46.12
CA LYS A 28 13.41 30.78 46.14
C LYS A 28 12.49 31.04 44.94
N ARG A 29 11.26 31.41 45.27
CA ARG A 29 10.19 31.95 44.42
C ARG A 29 10.52 33.38 43.98
N THR A 30 10.05 33.78 42.80
CA THR A 30 9.39 35.08 42.62
C THR A 30 8.37 35.04 41.48
N ALA A 31 7.22 35.64 41.78
CA ALA A 31 5.97 35.77 41.03
C ALA A 31 6.06 36.83 39.90
N VAL A 32 5.45 36.55 38.74
CA VAL A 32 4.22 37.16 38.18
C VAL A 32 4.39 38.52 37.50
N ALA A 33 4.01 38.58 36.22
CA ALA A 33 3.27 39.71 35.65
C ALA A 33 2.44 39.22 34.45
N SER A 34 1.13 39.11 34.68
CA SER A 34 0.08 39.06 33.66
C SER A 34 0.00 40.42 32.95
N PHE A 35 -0.37 40.41 31.68
CA PHE A 35 -0.95 41.57 31.00
C PHE A 35 -2.20 41.11 30.26
N ASP A 36 -3.35 41.44 30.83
CA ASP A 36 -4.63 41.54 30.14
C ASP A 36 -4.91 43.02 29.89
N LEU A 37 -5.38 43.35 28.68
CA LEU A 37 -6.29 44.46 28.43
C LEU A 37 -6.97 44.24 27.06
N ALA A 38 -8.26 43.94 27.14
CA ALA A 38 -9.24 44.15 26.07
C ALA A 38 -9.51 45.67 25.90
N ASP A 39 -9.87 46.14 24.71
CA ASP A 39 -11.28 46.34 24.34
C ASP A 39 -11.48 46.93 22.92
N SER A 40 -12.55 46.42 22.28
CA SER A 40 -13.51 46.97 21.30
C SER A 40 -13.13 47.98 20.19
N ALA A 41 -13.45 47.65 18.92
CA ALA A 41 -14.57 48.29 18.19
C ALA A 41 -14.74 47.74 16.74
N ASN A 42 -15.88 47.08 16.52
CA ASN A 42 -16.84 47.23 15.41
C ASN A 42 -16.36 47.67 14.00
N SER A 43 -16.49 46.81 12.99
CA SER A 43 -16.90 47.26 11.65
C SER A 43 -17.61 46.15 10.85
N HIS A 44 -18.86 46.42 10.52
CA HIS A 44 -19.70 45.77 9.53
C HIS A 44 -19.11 45.79 8.10
N SER A 45 -19.67 44.90 7.26
CA SER A 45 -19.71 44.90 5.78
C SER A 45 -18.61 44.05 5.16
N THR A 46 -18.81 43.13 4.22
CA THR A 46 -19.94 42.78 3.34
C THR A 46 -19.55 41.45 2.67
N GLU A 47 -20.49 40.53 2.52
CA GLU A 47 -20.35 39.34 1.66
C GLU A 47 -20.09 39.75 0.21
N LEU A 48 -19.07 39.15 -0.41
CA LEU A 48 -18.87 39.17 -1.87
C LEU A 48 -19.03 37.74 -2.36
N GLU A 49 -20.25 37.41 -2.75
CA GLU A 49 -20.53 36.26 -3.61
C GLU A 49 -19.79 36.44 -4.93
N HIS A 50 -18.88 35.51 -5.25
CA HIS A 50 -18.33 35.37 -6.60
C HIS A 50 -19.09 34.27 -7.33
N THR A 51 -20.21 34.66 -7.91
CA THR A 51 -21.00 33.85 -8.85
C THR A 51 -20.30 33.92 -10.20
N VAL A 52 -19.58 32.85 -10.57
CA VAL A 52 -19.03 32.72 -11.93
C VAL A 52 -20.13 32.17 -12.84
N THR A 53 -20.69 33.08 -13.64
CA THR A 53 -21.67 32.82 -14.69
C THR A 53 -20.97 32.14 -15.89
N LEU A 54 -21.42 30.94 -16.26
CA LEU A 54 -21.05 30.29 -17.53
C LEU A 54 -21.84 30.94 -18.68
N PRO A 55 -21.21 31.36 -19.80
CA PRO A 55 -21.95 31.76 -20.98
C PRO A 55 -22.39 30.53 -21.78
N ALA A 56 -23.65 30.58 -22.20
CA ALA A 56 -24.29 29.62 -23.09
C ALA A 56 -23.99 29.93 -24.57
N GLU A 57 -23.85 28.83 -25.33
CA GLU A 57 -24.06 28.60 -26.77
C GLU A 57 -23.27 29.38 -27.84
N THR A 58 -22.70 28.62 -28.78
CA THR A 58 -23.00 28.79 -30.23
C THR A 58 -22.66 27.52 -31.00
N SER A 59 -23.71 26.79 -31.33
CA SER A 59 -23.73 25.73 -32.34
C SER A 59 -23.58 26.34 -33.73
N VAL A 60 -22.57 25.93 -34.49
CA VAL A 60 -22.45 26.26 -35.91
C VAL A 60 -22.83 25.02 -36.71
N ASN A 61 -24.11 24.96 -37.08
CA ASN A 61 -24.65 24.04 -38.07
C ASN A 61 -24.43 24.65 -39.47
N SER A 62 -23.74 23.94 -40.36
CA SER A 62 -23.74 24.23 -41.80
C SER A 62 -24.47 23.11 -42.56
N PRO A 63 -25.44 23.42 -43.42
CA PRO A 63 -26.21 22.41 -44.16
C PRO A 63 -25.51 22.06 -45.48
N ILE A 64 -25.32 20.77 -45.74
CA ILE A 64 -25.05 20.26 -47.09
C ILE A 64 -26.13 19.24 -47.43
N THR A 65 -26.81 19.52 -48.54
CA THR A 65 -27.95 18.83 -49.13
C THR A 65 -27.58 17.45 -49.71
N PRO A 66 -28.57 16.54 -49.86
CA PRO A 66 -28.35 15.19 -50.36
C PRO A 66 -28.40 15.14 -51.89
N ILE A 67 -27.47 14.40 -52.50
CA ILE A 67 -27.56 13.98 -53.90
C ILE A 67 -27.88 12.47 -53.93
N THR A 68 -29.06 12.16 -54.44
CA THR A 68 -29.54 10.83 -54.79
C THR A 68 -28.93 10.37 -56.11
N SER A 69 -28.43 9.14 -56.17
CA SER A 69 -28.42 8.35 -57.40
C SER A 69 -28.53 6.86 -57.05
N ASN A 70 -29.60 6.24 -57.54
CA ASN A 70 -29.83 4.80 -57.54
C ASN A 70 -29.18 4.19 -58.79
N THR A 71 -28.50 3.06 -58.67
CA THR A 71 -28.77 1.85 -59.47
C THR A 71 -27.99 0.64 -58.92
N PRO A 72 -28.53 -0.59 -59.04
CA PRO A 72 -28.11 -1.74 -58.27
C PRO A 72 -27.10 -2.62 -59.04
N VAL A 73 -26.15 -3.21 -58.30
CA VAL A 73 -25.38 -4.36 -58.79
C VAL A 73 -25.54 -5.50 -57.80
N GLU A 74 -26.09 -6.57 -58.33
CA GLU A 74 -26.35 -7.87 -57.74
C GLU A 74 -25.04 -8.64 -57.61
N SER A 75 -24.71 -9.07 -56.39
CA SER A 75 -23.72 -10.13 -56.17
C SER A 75 -24.09 -10.90 -54.91
N SER A 76 -24.58 -12.11 -55.16
CA SER A 76 -24.91 -13.18 -54.23
C SER A 76 -23.66 -13.79 -53.61
N GLU A 77 -23.46 -13.68 -52.28
CA GLU A 77 -22.55 -14.58 -51.56
C GLU A 77 -23.10 -14.92 -50.16
N THR A 78 -23.64 -16.14 -50.08
CA THR A 78 -23.66 -17.09 -48.95
C THR A 78 -23.46 -16.55 -47.52
N SER A 79 -24.54 -16.52 -46.73
CA SER A 79 -24.48 -16.30 -45.28
C SER A 79 -23.92 -17.52 -44.55
N VAL A 80 -22.67 -17.44 -44.10
CA VAL A 80 -22.16 -18.32 -43.04
C VAL A 80 -22.65 -17.75 -41.71
N ASN A 81 -23.60 -18.44 -41.10
CA ASN A 81 -24.22 -18.03 -39.84
C ASN A 81 -23.23 -18.24 -38.68
N SER A 82 -22.38 -17.24 -38.43
CA SER A 82 -21.53 -17.20 -37.23
C SER A 82 -22.38 -16.73 -36.05
N PRO A 83 -22.38 -17.42 -34.89
CA PRO A 83 -23.11 -16.95 -33.72
C PRO A 83 -22.55 -15.58 -33.29
N LYS A 84 -23.38 -14.55 -33.47
CA LYS A 84 -23.12 -13.18 -33.02
C LYS A 84 -22.93 -13.24 -31.51
N ALA A 85 -21.69 -13.11 -31.04
CA ALA A 85 -21.38 -12.99 -29.62
C ALA A 85 -22.22 -11.84 -29.05
N THR A 86 -23.21 -12.18 -28.22
CA THR A 86 -24.06 -11.22 -27.55
C THR A 86 -23.17 -10.40 -26.62
N ALA A 87 -23.01 -9.11 -26.90
CA ALA A 87 -22.30 -8.22 -25.99
C ALA A 87 -22.93 -8.33 -24.59
N PRO A 88 -22.13 -8.43 -23.51
CA PRO A 88 -22.67 -8.55 -22.17
C PRO A 88 -23.60 -7.36 -21.88
N SER A 89 -24.82 -7.65 -21.44
CA SER A 89 -25.81 -6.62 -21.10
C SER A 89 -25.26 -5.75 -19.96
N SER A 90 -25.37 -4.44 -20.09
CA SER A 90 -24.97 -3.51 -19.04
C SER A 90 -25.67 -3.82 -17.71
N PRO A 91 -24.99 -3.66 -16.57
CA PRO A 91 -25.58 -3.93 -15.27
C PRO A 91 -26.78 -3.00 -15.03
N LYS A 92 -27.90 -3.57 -14.60
CA LYS A 92 -29.16 -2.84 -14.35
C LYS A 92 -29.08 -1.91 -13.14
N VAL A 93 -28.13 -2.15 -12.23
CA VAL A 93 -27.89 -1.35 -11.02
C VAL A 93 -26.41 -1.00 -10.97
N THR A 94 -26.12 0.29 -10.78
CA THR A 94 -24.76 0.82 -10.65
C THR A 94 -24.63 1.60 -9.35
N PHE A 95 -23.43 1.61 -8.77
CA PHE A 95 -23.15 2.37 -7.54
C PHE A 95 -22.00 3.34 -7.80
N TYR A 96 -22.13 4.58 -7.32
CA TYR A 96 -21.01 5.51 -7.19
C TYR A 96 -20.61 5.59 -5.72
N ARG A 97 -19.58 4.82 -5.34
CA ARG A 97 -19.11 4.68 -3.95
C ARG A 97 -20.20 4.22 -2.97
N ARG A 98 -19.81 4.11 -1.71
CA ARG A 98 -20.62 3.81 -0.53
C ARG A 98 -20.26 4.83 0.55
N GLU A 99 -21.23 5.21 1.37
CA GLU A 99 -20.98 6.02 2.55
C GLU A 99 -20.20 5.21 3.58
N LEU A 100 -19.16 5.81 4.16
CA LEU A 100 -18.44 5.20 5.26
C LEU A 100 -19.38 5.12 6.49
N PRO A 101 -19.31 4.03 7.27
CA PRO A 101 -19.90 3.98 8.60
C PRO A 101 -19.48 5.19 9.46
N GLU A 102 -20.38 5.66 10.33
CA GLU A 102 -20.18 6.88 11.14
C GLU A 102 -18.97 6.81 12.07
N ASP A 103 -18.56 5.60 12.44
CA ASP A 103 -17.41 5.33 13.31
C ASP A 103 -16.07 5.26 12.55
N LEU A 104 -16.08 5.44 11.22
CA LEU A 104 -14.88 5.56 10.39
C LEU A 104 -14.70 6.99 9.89
N VAL A 105 -13.52 7.56 10.11
CA VAL A 105 -13.22 8.93 9.71
C VAL A 105 -12.59 8.93 8.31
N SER A 106 -13.29 9.48 7.32
CA SER A 106 -12.74 9.64 5.98
C SER A 106 -11.40 10.40 6.00
N PHE A 107 -10.37 9.84 5.36
CA PHE A 107 -9.04 10.45 5.29
C PHE A 107 -9.06 11.88 4.75
N THR A 108 -9.97 12.16 3.81
CA THR A 108 -10.09 13.45 3.16
C THR A 108 -10.99 14.44 3.91
N SER A 109 -11.61 14.06 5.03
CA SER A 109 -12.42 14.98 5.85
C SER A 109 -11.55 15.96 6.65
N ALA A 110 -12.16 16.97 7.30
CA ALA A 110 -11.42 17.87 8.18
C ALA A 110 -10.75 17.10 9.34
N ASP A 111 -11.48 16.17 9.96
CA ASP A 111 -10.99 15.34 11.05
C ASP A 111 -9.92 14.35 10.59
N GLY A 112 -10.11 13.70 9.43
CA GLY A 112 -9.11 12.79 8.87
C GLY A 112 -7.79 13.50 8.54
N ARG A 113 -7.87 14.71 7.99
CA ARG A 113 -6.67 15.54 7.76
C ARG A 113 -6.01 15.99 9.07
N LYS A 114 -6.80 16.24 10.12
CA LYS A 114 -6.27 16.57 11.45
C LYS A 114 -5.53 15.37 12.05
N LEU A 115 -6.17 14.19 12.08
CA LEU A 115 -5.58 12.93 12.54
C LEU A 115 -4.26 12.66 11.81
N PHE A 116 -4.26 12.76 10.48
CA PHE A 116 -3.05 12.52 9.69
C PHE A 116 -1.91 13.51 10.00
N LYS A 117 -2.21 14.80 10.15
CA LYS A 117 -1.21 15.81 10.53
C LYS A 117 -0.61 15.50 11.90
N GLU A 118 -1.43 15.10 12.85
CA GLU A 118 -0.99 14.74 14.21
C GLU A 118 -0.16 13.46 14.21
N SER A 119 -0.55 12.43 13.45
CA SER A 119 0.26 11.23 13.19
C SER A 119 1.61 11.55 12.56
N LEU A 120 1.63 12.42 11.55
CA LEU A 120 2.86 12.85 10.90
C LEU A 120 3.78 13.62 11.85
N ASN A 121 3.23 14.56 12.63
CA ASN A 121 4.01 15.33 13.61
C ASN A 121 4.57 14.47 14.76
N THR A 122 3.98 13.29 15.00
CA THR A 122 4.43 12.34 16.03
C THR A 122 5.29 11.20 15.47
N GLY A 123 5.61 11.23 14.17
CA GLY A 123 6.48 10.23 13.52
C GLY A 123 5.80 8.89 13.25
N TYR A 124 4.47 8.83 13.25
CA TYR A 124 3.69 7.61 12.96
C TYR A 124 3.00 7.68 11.58
N ALA A 125 3.68 8.28 10.61
CA ALA A 125 3.23 8.29 9.21
C ALA A 125 4.41 8.29 8.22
N GLU A 126 5.59 7.80 8.62
CA GLU A 126 6.81 7.91 7.80
C GLU A 126 6.66 7.14 6.47
N GLY A 127 6.18 5.90 6.54
CA GLY A 127 5.93 5.08 5.35
C GLY A 127 4.80 5.59 4.45
N TYR A 128 3.97 6.55 4.91
CA TYR A 128 2.87 7.08 4.11
C TYR A 128 3.35 7.67 2.78
N PHE A 129 4.48 8.39 2.77
CA PHE A 129 4.94 9.08 1.57
C PHE A 129 5.25 8.10 0.43
N ASN A 130 5.90 6.98 0.76
CA ASN A 130 6.21 5.91 -0.19
C ASN A 130 4.93 5.21 -0.66
N LEU A 131 3.98 4.92 0.24
CA LEU A 131 2.70 4.33 -0.13
C LEU A 131 1.85 5.26 -1.01
N ALA A 132 1.77 6.55 -0.66
CA ALA A 132 0.99 7.55 -1.39
C ALA A 132 1.50 7.75 -2.82
N GLY A 133 2.82 7.74 -3.02
CA GLY A 133 3.44 7.78 -4.35
C GLY A 133 3.10 6.57 -5.22
N ASN A 134 2.72 5.45 -4.60
CA ASN A 134 2.41 4.17 -5.24
C ASN A 134 0.93 3.78 -5.14
N PHE A 135 0.05 4.70 -4.74
CA PHE A 135 -1.33 4.37 -4.42
C PHE A 135 -2.20 4.19 -5.67
N THR A 136 -2.47 2.94 -5.99
CA THR A 136 -3.29 2.53 -7.13
C THR A 136 -4.70 2.09 -6.70
N VAL A 137 -5.63 2.14 -7.64
CA VAL A 137 -6.95 1.50 -7.50
C VAL A 137 -6.82 0.04 -7.94
N GLN A 138 -7.48 -0.88 -7.25
CA GLN A 138 -7.54 -2.27 -7.72
C GLN A 138 -8.23 -2.35 -9.09
N SER A 139 -7.60 -3.05 -10.04
CA SER A 139 -8.09 -3.16 -11.43
C SER A 139 -9.41 -3.93 -11.51
N GLU A 140 -9.58 -4.94 -10.66
CA GLU A 140 -10.76 -5.79 -10.59
C GLU A 140 -11.34 -5.84 -9.17
N PRO A 141 -12.66 -6.08 -8.99
CA PRO A 141 -13.29 -6.19 -7.67
C PRO A 141 -12.66 -7.21 -6.72
N ALA A 142 -12.06 -8.26 -7.27
CA ALA A 142 -11.42 -9.33 -6.51
C ALA A 142 -9.91 -9.10 -6.26
N TYR A 143 -9.32 -8.03 -6.81
CA TYR A 143 -7.85 -7.83 -6.83
C TYR A 143 -7.32 -7.00 -5.66
N CYS A 144 -8.07 -6.85 -4.56
CA CYS A 144 -7.64 -6.07 -3.41
C CYS A 144 -6.30 -6.54 -2.81
N GLY A 145 -6.07 -7.86 -2.75
CA GLY A 145 -4.80 -8.46 -2.31
C GLY A 145 -3.63 -8.09 -3.23
N PRO A 146 -3.64 -8.53 -4.51
CA PRO A 146 -2.60 -8.18 -5.48
C PRO A 146 -2.33 -6.68 -5.59
N SER A 147 -3.36 -5.84 -5.54
CA SER A 147 -3.21 -4.37 -5.59
C SER A 147 -2.50 -3.81 -4.37
N SER A 148 -2.87 -4.29 -3.18
CA SER A 148 -2.20 -3.91 -1.93
C SER A 148 -0.73 -4.33 -1.94
N LEU A 149 -0.43 -5.53 -2.45
CA LEU A 149 0.93 -6.02 -2.58
C LEU A 149 1.74 -5.23 -3.61
N ALA A 150 1.18 -4.94 -4.79
CA ALA A 150 1.84 -4.12 -5.80
C ALA A 150 2.19 -2.72 -5.26
N MET A 151 1.27 -2.09 -4.53
CA MET A 151 1.52 -0.81 -3.86
C MET A 151 2.70 -0.90 -2.89
N VAL A 152 2.73 -1.93 -2.05
CA VAL A 152 3.82 -2.14 -1.08
C VAL A 152 5.16 -2.48 -1.75
N LEU A 153 5.17 -3.34 -2.77
CA LEU A 153 6.40 -3.72 -3.48
C LEU A 153 7.03 -2.53 -4.21
N ASN A 154 6.22 -1.67 -4.84
CA ASN A 154 6.71 -0.44 -5.45
C ASN A 154 7.15 0.58 -4.38
N ALA A 155 6.45 0.67 -3.25
CA ALA A 155 6.86 1.52 -2.11
C ALA A 155 8.19 1.07 -1.48
N LEU A 156 8.50 -0.22 -1.52
CA LEU A 156 9.79 -0.80 -1.13
C LEU A 156 10.85 -0.72 -2.24
N GLU A 157 10.52 -0.17 -3.40
CA GLU A 157 11.39 -0.10 -4.58
C GLU A 157 11.94 -1.47 -5.01
N VAL A 158 11.14 -2.54 -4.86
CA VAL A 158 11.50 -3.87 -5.33
C VAL A 158 11.39 -3.90 -6.86
N ASP A 159 12.48 -4.29 -7.53
CA ASP A 159 12.49 -4.49 -8.97
C ASP A 159 11.78 -5.81 -9.34
N PRO A 160 10.69 -5.79 -10.12
CA PRO A 160 9.99 -7.02 -10.51
C PRO A 160 10.84 -7.93 -11.41
N GLY A 161 11.94 -7.43 -11.99
CA GLY A 161 12.81 -8.19 -12.89
C GLY A 161 12.15 -8.57 -14.22
N ARG A 162 10.90 -8.15 -14.43
CA ARG A 162 10.12 -8.37 -15.65
C ARG A 162 9.49 -7.07 -16.13
N ARG A 163 9.27 -6.99 -17.44
CA ARG A 163 8.69 -5.83 -18.11
C ARG A 163 7.20 -5.71 -17.80
N TRP A 164 6.75 -4.50 -17.53
CA TRP A 164 5.32 -4.15 -17.41
C TRP A 164 4.78 -3.59 -18.72
N LYS A 165 5.23 -2.39 -19.12
CA LYS A 165 4.78 -1.69 -20.33
C LYS A 165 5.96 -1.04 -21.04
N GLY A 166 6.05 -1.19 -22.36
CA GLY A 166 7.15 -0.62 -23.13
C GLY A 166 8.50 -1.13 -22.63
N VAL A 167 9.41 -0.24 -22.25
CA VAL A 167 10.72 -0.58 -21.62
C VAL A 167 10.68 -0.61 -20.09
N TRP A 168 9.53 -0.29 -19.49
CA TRP A 168 9.40 -0.06 -18.05
C TRP A 168 9.14 -1.34 -17.27
N ARG A 169 9.69 -1.38 -16.05
CA ARG A 169 9.46 -2.44 -15.06
C ARG A 169 8.75 -1.80 -13.87
N TRP A 170 7.64 -2.42 -13.47
CA TRP A 170 6.77 -1.90 -12.43
C TRP A 170 5.86 -3.00 -11.93
N TYR A 171 5.47 -3.01 -10.65
CA TYR A 171 4.41 -3.90 -10.20
C TYR A 171 3.04 -3.29 -10.52
N SER A 172 2.22 -4.03 -11.25
CA SER A 172 0.77 -3.89 -11.24
C SER A 172 0.16 -5.15 -10.64
N ASP A 173 -1.06 -5.04 -10.13
CA ASP A 173 -1.85 -6.17 -9.64
C ASP A 173 -2.00 -7.30 -10.70
N GLU A 174 -2.15 -6.93 -11.97
CA GLU A 174 -2.17 -7.87 -13.11
C GLU A 174 -0.87 -8.67 -13.30
N LEU A 175 0.29 -8.21 -12.80
CA LEU A 175 1.56 -8.94 -12.95
C LEU A 175 1.78 -9.96 -11.83
N LEU A 176 0.94 -9.95 -10.80
CA LEU A 176 1.05 -10.73 -9.58
C LEU A 176 0.16 -11.98 -9.63
N GLU A 177 0.46 -12.87 -10.59
CA GLU A 177 -0.34 -14.07 -10.90
C GLU A 177 0.17 -15.35 -10.20
N SER A 178 1.24 -15.29 -9.42
CA SER A 178 1.77 -16.52 -8.80
C SER A 178 0.83 -17.05 -7.71
N CYS A 179 0.76 -18.37 -7.55
CA CYS A 179 -0.01 -19.08 -6.52
C CYS A 179 -1.54 -19.19 -6.76
N ARG A 180 -2.07 -18.71 -7.90
CA ARG A 180 -3.44 -19.00 -8.40
C ARG A 180 -3.55 -18.79 -9.92
N THR A 181 -4.61 -19.29 -10.56
CA THR A 181 -4.90 -18.92 -11.95
C THR A 181 -5.59 -17.54 -12.00
N GLU A 182 -5.42 -16.79 -13.09
CA GLU A 182 -6.06 -15.47 -13.28
C GLU A 182 -7.59 -15.54 -13.18
N SER A 183 -8.19 -16.59 -13.75
CA SER A 183 -9.64 -16.82 -13.72
C SER A 183 -10.14 -17.03 -12.29
N ASP A 184 -9.44 -17.82 -11.49
CA ASP A 184 -9.83 -18.07 -10.09
C ASP A 184 -9.67 -16.83 -9.22
N LEU A 185 -8.61 -16.05 -9.46
CA LEU A 185 -8.37 -14.79 -8.77
C LEU A 185 -9.46 -13.76 -9.08
N LYS A 186 -9.90 -13.66 -10.34
CA LYS A 186 -11.02 -12.77 -10.75
C LYS A 186 -12.36 -13.17 -10.13
N ALA A 187 -12.60 -14.48 -9.98
CA ALA A 187 -13.85 -14.99 -9.44
C ALA A 187 -13.92 -14.90 -7.91
N ASN A 188 -12.83 -15.27 -7.22
CA ASN A 188 -12.86 -15.54 -5.77
C ASN A 188 -11.91 -14.66 -4.97
N GLY A 189 -11.06 -13.87 -5.62
CA GLY A 189 -10.00 -13.12 -4.95
C GLY A 189 -8.88 -14.03 -4.46
N ILE A 190 -8.26 -13.66 -3.35
CA ILE A 190 -7.10 -14.36 -2.77
C ILE A 190 -7.29 -14.59 -1.27
N THR A 191 -6.92 -15.77 -0.79
CA THR A 191 -6.95 -16.10 0.64
C THR A 191 -5.70 -15.59 1.36
N PHE A 192 -5.69 -15.67 2.70
CA PHE A 192 -4.52 -15.30 3.51
C PHE A 192 -3.24 -16.05 3.10
N ASP A 193 -3.31 -17.38 2.94
CA ASP A 193 -2.13 -18.20 2.59
C ASP A 193 -1.67 -17.98 1.15
N GLN A 194 -2.61 -17.73 0.23
CA GLN A 194 -2.27 -17.41 -1.14
C GLN A 194 -1.60 -16.03 -1.23
N PHE A 195 -2.09 -15.03 -0.46
CA PHE A 195 -1.41 -13.75 -0.34
C PHE A 195 0.00 -13.92 0.22
N LEU A 196 0.17 -14.75 1.26
CA LEU A 196 1.49 -15.07 1.81
C LEU A 196 2.43 -15.69 0.77
N CYS A 197 1.95 -16.68 0.02
CA CYS A 197 2.70 -17.32 -1.06
C CYS A 197 3.16 -16.30 -2.11
N LEU A 198 2.23 -15.47 -2.57
CA LEU A 198 2.48 -14.43 -3.56
C LEU A 198 3.46 -13.36 -3.03
N ALA A 199 3.28 -12.87 -1.81
CA ALA A 199 4.16 -11.86 -1.22
C ALA A 199 5.57 -12.41 -0.97
N SER A 200 5.69 -13.65 -0.50
CA SER A 200 6.98 -14.29 -0.21
C SER A 200 7.82 -14.54 -1.48
N SER A 201 7.18 -14.65 -2.65
CA SER A 201 7.88 -14.77 -3.94
C SER A 201 8.56 -13.47 -4.38
N HIS A 202 8.24 -12.34 -3.75
CA HIS A 202 8.79 -11.02 -4.10
C HIS A 202 9.54 -10.32 -2.96
N ALA A 203 9.18 -10.57 -1.70
CA ALA A 203 9.68 -9.82 -0.55
C ALA A 203 9.94 -10.75 0.66
N GLN A 204 10.48 -10.18 1.73
CA GLN A 204 10.49 -10.83 3.04
C GLN A 204 9.16 -10.52 3.74
N VAL A 205 8.52 -11.55 4.30
CA VAL A 205 7.17 -11.46 4.87
C VAL A 205 7.13 -12.13 6.24
N ILE A 206 6.59 -11.42 7.24
CA ILE A 206 6.10 -12.03 8.48
C ILE A 206 4.58 -12.00 8.42
N ALA A 207 3.95 -13.18 8.49
CA ALA A 207 2.50 -13.32 8.48
C ALA A 207 1.98 -13.65 9.88
N LYS A 208 0.92 -12.97 10.30
CA LYS A 208 0.30 -13.16 11.61
C LYS A 208 -1.21 -13.26 11.44
N ARG A 209 -1.80 -14.39 11.81
CA ARG A 209 -3.25 -14.54 11.85
C ARG A 209 -3.83 -13.87 13.10
N GLY A 210 -5.10 -13.47 13.03
CA GLY A 210 -5.80 -12.86 14.15
C GLY A 210 -5.81 -13.73 15.42
N THR A 211 -5.73 -15.05 15.28
CA THR A 211 -5.68 -15.99 16.41
C THR A 211 -4.27 -16.23 16.96
N THR A 212 -3.22 -15.89 16.23
CA THR A 212 -1.82 -16.14 16.64
C THR A 212 -1.15 -14.91 17.21
N ALA A 213 -1.54 -13.71 16.76
CA ALA A 213 -1.03 -12.46 17.29
C ALA A 213 -1.97 -11.91 18.35
N SER A 214 -1.42 -11.47 19.47
CA SER A 214 -2.20 -10.73 20.48
C SER A 214 -2.58 -9.33 19.99
N ARG A 215 -3.56 -8.71 20.65
CA ARG A 215 -3.96 -7.32 20.38
C ARG A 215 -2.81 -6.36 20.66
N GLU A 216 -2.09 -6.58 21.75
CA GLU A 216 -0.93 -5.80 22.16
C GLU A 216 0.19 -5.89 21.11
N GLU A 217 0.35 -7.08 20.53
CA GLU A 217 1.28 -7.32 19.44
C GLU A 217 0.88 -6.61 18.15
N PHE A 218 -0.39 -6.65 17.80
CA PHE A 218 -0.91 -5.92 16.64
C PHE A 218 -0.70 -4.41 16.77
N VAL A 219 -0.99 -3.81 17.93
CA VAL A 219 -0.77 -2.38 18.20
C VAL A 219 0.72 -2.04 18.09
N ARG A 220 1.59 -2.85 18.69
CA ARG A 220 3.04 -2.66 18.61
C ARG A 220 3.55 -2.75 17.18
N ASP A 221 3.03 -3.68 16.38
CA ASP A 221 3.44 -3.84 14.98
C ASP A 221 2.94 -2.66 14.11
N ILE A 222 1.73 -2.14 14.35
CA ILE A 222 1.24 -0.91 13.70
C ILE A 222 2.18 0.26 14.03
N LYS A 223 2.51 0.45 15.30
CA LYS A 223 3.46 1.51 15.73
C LYS A 223 4.81 1.35 15.03
N TYR A 224 5.34 0.13 14.98
CA TYR A 224 6.62 -0.16 14.36
C TYR A 224 6.64 0.18 12.87
N VAL A 225 5.66 -0.29 12.08
CA VAL A 225 5.66 -0.04 10.63
C VAL A 225 5.36 1.41 10.27
N THR A 226 4.61 2.14 11.10
CA THR A 226 4.26 3.54 10.81
C THR A 226 5.38 4.53 11.15
N GLN A 227 6.38 4.10 11.93
CA GLN A 227 7.63 4.82 12.19
C GLN A 227 8.74 4.55 11.18
N LYS A 228 8.47 3.70 10.18
CA LYS A 228 9.44 3.20 9.21
C LYS A 228 8.96 3.47 7.79
N ASP A 229 9.89 3.45 6.85
CA ASP A 229 9.66 3.61 5.42
C ASP A 229 10.17 2.41 4.60
N ASP A 230 10.77 1.41 5.26
CA ASP A 230 11.37 0.20 4.70
C ASP A 230 10.63 -1.11 5.07
N VAL A 231 9.50 -0.98 5.77
CA VAL A 231 8.59 -2.06 6.12
C VAL A 231 7.16 -1.55 6.17
N PHE A 232 6.23 -2.32 5.59
CA PHE A 232 4.82 -1.95 5.51
C PHE A 232 3.94 -3.07 6.05
N MET A 233 2.78 -2.68 6.58
CA MET A 233 1.75 -3.64 6.99
C MET A 233 0.63 -3.69 5.95
N VAL A 234 0.24 -4.90 5.56
CA VAL A 234 -0.98 -5.17 4.81
C VAL A 234 -1.95 -5.95 5.70
N LEU A 235 -3.17 -5.43 5.86
CA LEU A 235 -4.24 -6.15 6.55
C LEU A 235 -4.93 -7.12 5.60
N SER A 236 -5.39 -8.24 6.13
CA SER A 236 -6.49 -9.07 5.62
C SER A 236 -7.59 -9.01 6.66
N PHE A 237 -8.69 -8.32 6.37
CA PHE A 237 -9.72 -8.02 7.38
C PHE A 237 -11.14 -8.21 6.85
N ALA A 238 -12.10 -8.42 7.77
CA ALA A 238 -13.51 -8.53 7.45
C ALA A 238 -14.16 -7.14 7.41
N ARG A 239 -14.66 -6.71 6.26
CA ARG A 239 -15.36 -5.41 6.11
C ARG A 239 -16.58 -5.32 7.01
N ALA A 240 -17.34 -6.40 7.14
CA ALA A 240 -18.52 -6.46 7.99
C ALA A 240 -18.22 -6.11 9.47
N ALA A 241 -17.07 -6.52 9.99
CA ALA A 241 -16.65 -6.17 11.36
C ALA A 241 -16.35 -4.66 11.51
N MET A 242 -15.97 -4.00 10.42
CA MET A 242 -15.80 -2.54 10.32
C MET A 242 -17.08 -1.81 9.91
N GLY A 243 -18.25 -2.48 9.92
CA GLY A 243 -19.53 -1.89 9.51
C GLY A 243 -19.65 -1.63 8.00
N GLN A 244 -18.65 -2.05 7.21
CA GLN A 244 -18.62 -1.84 5.78
C GLN A 244 -19.31 -2.97 5.03
N THR A 245 -19.78 -2.69 3.82
CA THR A 245 -20.36 -3.72 2.94
C THR A 245 -19.27 -4.61 2.33
N GLY A 246 -19.56 -5.89 2.15
CA GLY A 246 -18.65 -6.88 1.55
C GLY A 246 -17.96 -7.78 2.59
N ASP A 247 -17.21 -8.76 2.10
CA ASP A 247 -16.65 -9.84 2.93
C ASP A 247 -15.20 -9.52 3.38
N GLY A 248 -14.22 -10.29 2.90
CA GLY A 248 -12.80 -10.04 3.14
C GLY A 248 -12.24 -8.90 2.29
N HIS A 249 -11.24 -8.19 2.81
CA HIS A 249 -10.53 -7.15 2.08
C HIS A 249 -9.06 -7.10 2.49
N PHE A 250 -8.21 -6.66 1.55
CA PHE A 250 -6.81 -6.39 1.82
C PHE A 250 -6.50 -4.92 1.56
N SER A 251 -5.76 -4.28 2.48
CA SER A 251 -5.30 -2.90 2.29
C SER A 251 -4.12 -2.57 3.23
N PRO A 252 -3.18 -1.70 2.82
CA PRO A 252 -2.09 -1.30 3.68
C PRO A 252 -2.46 -0.28 4.77
N ILE A 253 -1.70 -0.29 5.86
CA ILE A 253 -1.71 0.77 6.88
C ILE A 253 -0.80 1.90 6.43
N GLY A 254 -1.32 3.13 6.41
CA GLY A 254 -0.59 4.33 6.01
C GLY A 254 -0.10 5.18 7.18
N ALA A 255 -0.79 5.17 8.32
CA ALA A 255 -0.45 6.01 9.47
C ALA A 255 -1.11 5.48 10.75
N PHE A 256 -0.62 5.91 11.91
CA PHE A 256 -1.21 5.63 13.22
C PHE A 256 -1.32 6.90 14.04
N HIS A 257 -2.47 7.12 14.67
CA HIS A 257 -2.72 8.22 15.58
C HIS A 257 -2.85 7.67 17.00
N GLU A 258 -1.81 7.92 17.81
CA GLU A 258 -1.73 7.35 19.16
C GLU A 258 -2.77 7.94 20.11
N GLY A 259 -3.11 9.23 19.96
CA GLY A 259 -4.01 9.93 20.87
C GLY A 259 -5.46 9.43 20.84
N SER A 260 -5.94 9.01 19.67
CA SER A 260 -7.28 8.44 19.48
C SER A 260 -7.27 6.93 19.22
N ASN A 261 -6.11 6.28 19.25
CA ASN A 261 -5.93 4.87 18.91
C ASN A 261 -6.51 4.50 17.53
N GLN A 262 -6.27 5.32 16.51
CA GLN A 262 -6.78 5.11 15.16
C GLN A 262 -5.67 4.86 14.15
N ALA A 263 -5.89 3.95 13.20
CA ALA A 263 -4.97 3.73 12.09
C ALA A 263 -5.61 4.08 10.74
N LEU A 264 -4.82 4.66 9.85
CA LEU A 264 -5.21 4.97 8.47
C LEU A 264 -5.09 3.72 7.61
N VAL A 265 -6.21 3.25 7.07
CA VAL A 265 -6.26 2.19 6.06
C VAL A 265 -6.33 2.82 4.66
N LEU A 266 -5.33 2.53 3.83
CA LEU A 266 -5.26 2.96 2.44
C LEU A 266 -6.08 2.01 1.55
N ASP A 267 -7.41 2.18 1.58
CA ASP A 267 -8.35 1.27 0.91
C ASP A 267 -8.10 1.16 -0.61
N SER A 268 -7.69 -0.03 -1.07
CA SER A 268 -7.42 -0.32 -2.49
C SER A 268 -8.67 -0.24 -3.38
N ALA A 269 -9.88 -0.42 -2.80
CA ALA A 269 -11.15 -0.33 -3.50
C ALA A 269 -11.66 1.13 -3.54
N ARG A 270 -10.85 2.03 -4.11
CA ARG A 270 -11.07 3.50 -4.12
C ARG A 270 -12.36 3.94 -4.83
N TYR A 271 -12.92 3.07 -5.67
CA TYR A 271 -14.23 3.25 -6.31
C TYR A 271 -15.41 2.96 -5.36
N LYS A 272 -15.16 2.28 -4.23
CA LYS A 272 -16.16 1.89 -3.24
C LYS A 272 -16.11 2.79 -2.01
N TYR A 273 -14.96 2.89 -1.35
CA TYR A 273 -14.75 3.74 -0.18
C TYR A 273 -13.50 4.62 -0.37
N PRO A 274 -13.46 5.84 0.20
CA PRO A 274 -12.20 6.55 0.35
C PRO A 274 -11.32 5.83 1.38
N SER A 275 -10.03 6.15 1.48
CA SER A 275 -9.21 5.75 2.62
C SER A 275 -9.77 6.34 3.91
N TRP A 276 -9.54 5.67 5.05
CA TRP A 276 -10.22 6.01 6.30
C TRP A 276 -9.36 5.70 7.53
N PHE A 277 -9.55 6.47 8.59
CA PHE A 277 -9.09 6.14 9.92
C PHE A 277 -10.16 5.32 10.65
N GLY A 278 -9.74 4.25 11.31
CA GLY A 278 -10.60 3.44 12.17
C GLY A 278 -9.89 3.06 13.47
N ASP A 279 -10.69 2.79 14.49
CA ASP A 279 -10.22 2.32 15.79
C ASP A 279 -9.40 1.03 15.66
N VAL A 280 -8.22 1.01 16.28
CA VAL A 280 -7.27 -0.11 16.17
C VAL A 280 -7.79 -1.37 16.86
N ASP A 281 -8.58 -1.23 17.92
CA ASP A 281 -9.15 -2.38 18.61
C ASP A 281 -10.20 -3.10 17.75
N ARG A 282 -11.03 -2.32 17.06
CA ARG A 282 -11.97 -2.85 16.08
C ARG A 282 -11.27 -3.41 14.84
N LEU A 283 -10.18 -2.78 14.39
CA LEU A 283 -9.34 -3.36 13.33
C LEU A 283 -8.80 -4.72 13.73
N TYR A 284 -8.31 -4.89 14.97
CA TYR A 284 -7.89 -6.20 15.46
C TYR A 284 -9.03 -7.21 15.49
N ASP A 285 -10.22 -6.80 15.95
CA ASP A 285 -11.41 -7.67 15.96
C ASP A 285 -11.81 -8.08 14.54
N SER A 286 -11.59 -7.22 13.54
CA SER A 286 -11.87 -7.53 12.14
C SER A 286 -10.96 -8.61 11.53
N LEU A 287 -9.88 -8.99 12.22
CA LEU A 287 -8.99 -10.09 11.82
C LEU A 287 -9.51 -11.47 12.27
N GLN A 288 -10.41 -11.50 13.26
CA GLN A 288 -10.89 -12.72 13.91
C GLN A 288 -11.90 -13.53 13.08
N PRO A 289 -12.86 -12.90 12.35
CA PRO A 289 -13.81 -13.64 11.53
C PRO A 289 -13.10 -14.56 10.53
N VAL A 290 -13.60 -15.77 10.39
CA VAL A 290 -13.06 -16.75 9.44
C VAL A 290 -13.35 -16.34 8.00
N ASP A 291 -12.42 -16.66 7.12
CA ASP A 291 -12.64 -16.65 5.68
C ASP A 291 -13.46 -17.90 5.30
N PRO A 292 -14.65 -17.77 4.67
CA PRO A 292 -15.47 -18.91 4.28
C PRO A 292 -14.78 -19.90 3.33
N GLU A 293 -13.80 -19.46 2.54
CA GLU A 293 -13.08 -20.35 1.61
C GLU A 293 -12.15 -21.31 2.36
N THR A 294 -11.47 -20.83 3.39
CA THR A 294 -10.44 -21.60 4.12
C THR A 294 -10.87 -22.09 5.49
N ASN A 295 -11.98 -21.55 6.01
CA ASN A 295 -12.43 -21.71 7.40
C ASN A 295 -11.36 -21.33 8.44
N LEU A 296 -10.42 -20.45 8.07
CA LEU A 296 -9.38 -19.93 8.94
C LEU A 296 -9.55 -18.42 9.17
N PRO A 297 -9.13 -17.89 10.33
CA PRO A 297 -9.13 -16.46 10.61
C PRO A 297 -8.29 -15.67 9.62
N ARG A 298 -8.59 -14.38 9.45
CA ARG A 298 -7.77 -13.46 8.66
C ARG A 298 -6.55 -13.01 9.49
N GLY A 299 -5.95 -11.87 9.18
CA GLY A 299 -4.72 -11.43 9.84
C GLY A 299 -4.01 -10.28 9.15
N TYR A 300 -2.70 -10.20 9.28
CA TYR A 300 -1.89 -9.16 8.67
C TYR A 300 -0.49 -9.67 8.31
N PHE A 301 0.19 -8.88 7.50
CA PHE A 301 1.51 -9.16 6.96
C PHE A 301 2.41 -7.97 7.20
N LEU A 302 3.61 -8.19 7.72
CA LEU A 302 4.71 -7.22 7.71
C LEU A 302 5.62 -7.56 6.53
N ILE A 303 5.80 -6.62 5.61
CA ILE A 303 6.47 -6.85 4.33
C ILE A 303 7.64 -5.87 4.21
N SER A 304 8.83 -6.40 3.94
CA SER A 304 10.07 -5.63 3.75
C SER A 304 10.92 -6.21 2.63
N ARG A 305 11.95 -5.48 2.19
CA ARG A 305 12.89 -6.02 1.21
C ARG A 305 13.70 -7.18 1.80
N ARG A 306 14.07 -8.16 0.97
CA ARG A 306 14.87 -9.33 1.41
C ARG A 306 16.27 -8.99 1.91
N ASP A 307 16.84 -7.91 1.41
CA ASP A 307 18.15 -7.41 1.83
C ASP A 307 18.06 -6.43 3.01
N SER A 308 16.85 -6.19 3.53
CA SER A 308 16.66 -5.30 4.66
C SER A 308 17.29 -5.92 5.92
N ARG A 309 18.06 -5.10 6.65
CA ARG A 309 18.69 -5.50 7.92
C ARG A 309 17.77 -5.31 9.11
N LEU A 310 16.46 -5.39 8.90
CA LEU A 310 15.49 -5.27 9.98
C LEU A 310 15.72 -6.42 10.97
N ASP A 311 15.77 -6.08 12.25
CA ASP A 311 15.77 -7.07 13.31
C ASP A 311 14.36 -7.64 13.45
N LEU A 312 14.00 -8.50 12.51
CA LEU A 312 12.73 -9.19 12.48
C LEU A 312 12.54 -10.14 13.66
N SER A 313 13.58 -10.43 14.46
CA SER A 313 13.45 -11.24 15.67
C SER A 313 12.54 -10.58 16.72
N LEU A 314 12.51 -9.24 16.75
CA LEU A 314 11.62 -8.44 17.59
C LEU A 314 10.16 -8.52 17.13
N LEU A 315 9.93 -8.75 15.83
CA LEU A 315 8.61 -8.88 15.23
C LEU A 315 8.14 -10.33 15.15
N ALA A 316 9.03 -11.31 15.21
CA ALA A 316 8.70 -12.74 15.15
C ALA A 316 8.35 -13.35 16.53
N SER A 317 8.46 -12.58 17.61
CA SER A 317 8.31 -13.09 18.97
C SER A 317 6.84 -13.12 19.44
N SER A 318 6.19 -14.26 19.25
CA SER A 318 5.23 -14.82 20.20
C SER A 318 5.63 -16.26 20.54
N ASN A 319 5.55 -16.62 21.82
CA ASN A 319 6.15 -17.82 22.41
C ASN A 319 5.84 -19.12 21.64
N VAL A 320 6.87 -19.72 21.04
CA VAL A 320 6.88 -21.16 20.78
C VAL A 320 7.37 -21.82 22.06
N ASP A 321 6.46 -22.50 22.76
CA ASP A 321 6.82 -23.45 23.81
C ASP A 321 7.86 -24.43 23.23
N ARG A 322 9.07 -24.36 23.80
CA ARG A 322 10.12 -25.34 23.57
C ARG A 322 9.71 -26.63 24.27
N ASP A 323 8.92 -27.45 23.61
CA ASP A 323 8.97 -28.91 23.80
C ASP A 323 8.27 -29.64 22.66
N SER A 324 8.94 -29.72 21.50
CA SER A 324 8.89 -30.90 20.64
C SER A 324 10.09 -30.89 19.72
N LYS A 325 10.94 -31.91 19.82
CA LYS A 325 11.88 -32.27 18.76
C LYS A 325 11.05 -32.64 17.53
N ASP A 326 11.01 -31.76 16.54
CA ASP A 326 10.93 -32.23 15.16
C ASP A 326 11.74 -31.31 14.25
N SER A 327 12.69 -31.93 13.56
CA SER A 327 13.64 -31.27 12.67
C SER A 327 13.12 -31.40 11.24
N SER A 328 12.32 -30.43 10.79
CA SER A 328 12.02 -30.16 9.37
C SER A 328 11.19 -28.87 9.27
N GLY A 329 11.42 -27.90 8.40
CA GLY A 329 12.49 -27.65 7.45
C GLY A 329 12.53 -26.15 7.16
N ILE A 330 13.69 -25.54 7.37
CA ILE A 330 14.08 -24.34 6.62
C ILE A 330 14.23 -24.84 5.18
N VAL A 331 13.33 -24.44 4.30
CA VAL A 331 13.49 -24.67 2.86
C VAL A 331 14.42 -23.61 2.31
N ASP A 332 15.71 -23.95 2.22
CA ASP A 332 16.61 -23.29 1.29
C ASP A 332 16.05 -23.48 -0.12
N LEU A 333 15.61 -22.39 -0.73
CA LEU A 333 15.21 -22.37 -2.14
C LEU A 333 16.43 -22.05 -3.01
N PRO A 334 16.54 -22.68 -4.19
CA PRO A 334 17.74 -22.62 -5.02
C PRO A 334 17.99 -21.21 -5.56
N GLU A 335 19.26 -20.86 -5.67
CA GLU A 335 19.71 -19.64 -6.36
C GLU A 335 19.11 -19.57 -7.77
N ARG A 336 18.62 -18.38 -8.13
CA ARG A 336 18.08 -18.08 -9.46
C ARG A 336 19.18 -18.34 -10.51
N PRO A 337 18.92 -19.08 -11.60
CA PRO A 337 19.91 -19.24 -12.66
C PRO A 337 20.19 -17.89 -13.30
N ALA A 338 21.49 -17.58 -13.46
CA ALA A 338 21.93 -16.41 -14.20
C ALA A 338 21.40 -16.47 -15.64
N ASP A 339 20.73 -15.41 -16.08
CA ASP A 339 20.27 -15.27 -17.45
C ASP A 339 21.47 -15.38 -18.42
N VAL A 340 21.45 -16.44 -19.23
CA VAL A 340 22.34 -16.61 -20.37
C VAL A 340 21.91 -15.59 -21.43
N PHE A 341 22.61 -14.46 -21.50
CA PHE A 341 22.56 -13.61 -22.68
C PHE A 341 23.08 -14.42 -23.89
N PRO A 342 22.37 -14.49 -25.02
CA PRO A 342 22.97 -14.98 -26.24
C PRO A 342 23.99 -13.95 -26.74
N THR A 343 25.25 -14.18 -26.42
CA THR A 343 26.37 -13.62 -27.19
C THR A 343 26.35 -14.20 -28.60
N THR A 344 26.64 -13.32 -29.57
CA THR A 344 26.85 -13.57 -31.01
C THR A 344 25.61 -13.55 -31.92
N LEU A 345 25.17 -12.34 -32.26
CA LEU A 345 24.66 -12.10 -33.62
C LEU A 345 25.87 -11.86 -34.53
N SER A 346 26.09 -12.77 -35.48
CA SER A 346 27.13 -12.62 -36.49
C SER A 346 26.82 -11.43 -37.40
N CYS A 347 27.78 -10.52 -37.54
CA CYS A 347 27.72 -9.42 -38.48
C CYS A 347 27.79 -9.95 -39.93
N GLY A 348 26.64 -9.98 -40.60
CA GLY A 348 26.56 -10.12 -42.06
C GLY A 348 26.89 -8.79 -42.73
N LYS A 349 28.02 -8.74 -43.45
CA LYS A 349 28.38 -7.65 -44.35
C LYS A 349 27.25 -7.38 -45.36
N LYS A 350 26.79 -6.14 -45.45
CA LYS A 350 26.70 -5.32 -46.68
C LYS A 350 26.06 -3.94 -46.39
N SER A 351 26.79 -2.87 -46.77
CA SER A 351 26.36 -1.53 -47.24
C SER A 351 25.09 -0.90 -46.63
N SER A 352 25.06 0.33 -46.10
CA SER A 352 25.70 1.57 -46.54
C SER A 352 25.70 2.62 -45.41
N CYS A 353 26.58 3.61 -45.55
CA CYS A 353 26.65 4.81 -44.72
C CYS A 353 25.32 5.57 -44.63
N CYS A 354 24.98 6.03 -43.42
CA CYS A 354 24.45 7.38 -43.20
C CYS A 354 24.76 7.83 -41.77
N SER A 355 25.36 9.02 -41.67
CA SER A 355 25.82 9.68 -40.45
C SER A 355 24.82 10.76 -40.05
N ALA A 356 24.39 10.80 -38.78
CA ALA A 356 23.81 11.99 -38.13
C ALA A 356 23.83 11.77 -36.60
N LYS A 357 24.85 12.31 -35.91
CA LYS A 357 24.80 13.51 -35.04
C LYS A 357 23.92 13.37 -33.80
N GLN A 358 24.61 13.19 -32.67
CA GLN A 358 24.16 13.48 -31.31
C GLN A 358 23.72 14.95 -31.16
N LEU A 359 22.59 15.13 -30.49
CA LEU A 359 22.31 16.20 -29.53
C LEU A 359 21.80 15.57 -28.25
#